data_AF-A0A7W1ABB0-F1
#
_entry.id   AF-A0A7W1ABB0-F1
#
_cell.length_a   1.000
_cell.length_b   1.000
_cell.length_c   1.000
_cell.angle_alpha   90.00
_cell.angle_beta   90.00
_cell.angle_gamma   90.00
#
_symmetry.space_group_name_H-M   'P 1'
#
loop_
_entity.id
_entity.type
_entity.pdbx_description
1 polymer ?
#
loop_
_entity_poly.entity_id
_entity_poly.type
_entity_poly.pdbx_seq_one_letter_code
_entity_poly.pdbx_strand_id
1 'polypeptide(L)'
;DPMPANSALVLISWSGMRGGVSLAAALAIPLTIDTGEPFPGRSLILFLTFAVIFGTLVLQGLTLPAVIRLLRLEDDGDERGREEAKARIRAAEAALARLEELTGEDWVRDDTAERVRGGYSFRQSRFAAWLDGGDDGSIEARSKDFQRLRRELLAAERSAVNDLRRTGEISAEVARRVERDLDLEDARIEI
;
A
#
# COMPACT_ATOMS: atom_id res chain seq x y z
N ASP A 1 -4.31 -7.89 22.31
CA ASP A 1 -5.43 -7.27 21.60
C ASP A 1 -5.44 -5.78 21.93
N PRO A 2 -4.95 -4.90 21.04
CA PRO A 2 -5.03 -3.47 21.29
C PRO A 2 -6.48 -3.01 21.10
N MET A 3 -6.99 -2.24 22.05
CA MET A 3 -8.31 -1.60 21.97
C MET A 3 -8.41 -0.77 20.67
N PRO A 4 -9.55 -0.76 19.96
CA PRO A 4 -9.72 0.16 18.85
C PRO A 4 -9.53 1.58 19.37
N ALA A 5 -8.66 2.35 18.72
CA ALA A 5 -8.42 3.73 19.06
C ALA A 5 -9.77 4.47 19.14
N ASN A 6 -9.96 5.31 20.17
CA ASN A 6 -11.22 6.01 20.43
C ASN A 6 -11.76 6.76 19.19
N SER A 7 -10.86 7.13 18.28
CA SER A 7 -11.14 7.72 16.96
C SER A 7 -11.90 6.79 16.00
N ALA A 8 -11.59 5.49 15.97
CA ALA A 8 -12.31 4.50 15.17
C ALA A 8 -13.76 4.31 15.66
N LEU A 9 -13.97 4.34 16.97
CA LEU A 9 -15.31 4.25 17.56
C LEU A 9 -16.15 5.50 17.25
N VAL A 10 -15.53 6.68 17.24
CA VAL A 10 -16.16 7.94 16.81
C VAL A 10 -16.52 7.89 15.32
N LEU A 11 -15.65 7.37 14.46
CA LEU A 11 -15.90 7.22 13.02
C LEU A 11 -17.07 6.27 12.73
N ILE A 12 -17.10 5.11 13.42
CA ILE A 12 -18.18 4.13 13.30
C ILE A 12 -19.52 4.71 13.80
N SER A 13 -19.49 5.47 14.90
CA SER A 13 -20.67 6.15 15.43
C SER A 13 -21.15 7.28 14.51
N TRP A 14 -20.23 7.94 13.81
CA TRP A 14 -20.52 9.01 12.85
C TRP A 14 -21.11 8.49 11.53
N SER A 15 -20.69 7.29 11.08
CA SER A 15 -21.16 6.67 9.83
C SER A 15 -22.41 5.79 9.96
N GLY A 16 -22.93 5.61 11.18
CA GLY A 16 -24.05 4.70 11.48
C GLY A 16 -25.28 4.91 10.57
N MET A 17 -25.87 3.79 10.10
CA MET A 17 -26.98 3.71 9.13
C MET A 17 -28.07 4.78 9.32
N ARG A 18 -28.01 5.86 8.53
CA ARG A 18 -29.05 6.90 8.50
C ARG A 18 -30.02 6.69 7.33
N GLY A 19 -31.30 7.00 7.58
CA GLY A 19 -32.31 7.12 6.52
C GLY A 19 -33.13 5.87 6.21
N GLY A 20 -32.66 4.66 6.53
CA GLY A 20 -33.41 3.43 6.27
C GLY A 20 -34.76 3.36 6.99
N VAL A 21 -34.76 3.68 8.30
CA VAL A 21 -35.98 3.69 9.12
C VAL A 21 -36.92 4.84 8.74
N SER A 22 -36.38 6.04 8.48
CA SER A 22 -37.17 7.20 8.08
C SER A 22 -37.83 7.02 6.71
N LEU A 23 -37.13 6.41 5.76
CA LEU A 23 -37.67 6.09 4.44
C LEU A 23 -38.74 4.99 4.54
N ALA A 24 -38.52 3.96 5.35
CA ALA A 24 -39.51 2.91 5.60
C ALA A 24 -40.81 3.49 6.21
N ALA A 25 -40.69 4.39 7.19
CA ALA A 25 -41.84 5.06 7.79
C ALA A 25 -42.60 5.94 6.78
N ALA A 26 -41.88 6.66 5.91
CA ALA A 26 -42.50 7.48 4.88
C ALA A 26 -43.20 6.64 3.79
N LEU A 27 -42.62 5.48 3.44
CA LEU A 27 -43.22 4.53 2.49
C LEU A 27 -44.42 3.79 3.07
N ALA A 28 -44.45 3.58 4.39
CA ALA A 28 -45.56 2.97 5.11
C ALA A 28 -46.82 3.86 5.17
N ILE A 29 -46.73 5.12 4.76
CA ILE A 29 -47.90 6.00 4.67
C ILE A 29 -48.87 5.45 3.61
N PRO A 30 -50.12 5.16 3.99
CA PRO A 30 -51.10 4.54 3.10
C PRO A 30 -51.40 5.42 1.89
N LEU A 31 -51.76 4.78 0.77
CA LEU A 31 -52.06 5.48 -0.48
C LEU A 31 -53.36 6.28 -0.40
N THR A 32 -54.31 5.81 0.41
CA THR A 32 -55.66 6.37 0.56
C THR A 32 -56.05 6.41 2.04
N ILE A 33 -56.98 7.31 2.37
CA ILE A 33 -57.67 7.36 3.67
C ILE A 33 -58.92 6.47 3.66
N ASP A 34 -59.53 6.21 4.82
CA ASP A 34 -60.70 5.31 4.96
C ASP A 34 -61.92 5.72 4.10
N THR A 35 -61.97 6.98 3.65
CA THR A 35 -63.00 7.51 2.74
C THR A 35 -62.72 7.18 1.26
N GLY A 36 -61.61 6.52 0.93
CA GLY A 36 -61.20 6.18 -0.43
C GLY A 36 -60.42 7.28 -1.18
N GLU A 37 -60.28 8.47 -0.60
CA GLU A 37 -59.51 9.56 -1.21
C GLU A 37 -57.99 9.39 -1.04
N PRO A 38 -57.15 9.95 -1.92
CA PRO A 38 -55.70 9.93 -1.77
C PRO A 38 -55.23 10.58 -0.46
N PHE A 39 -54.20 10.01 0.16
CA PHE A 39 -53.64 10.58 1.38
C PHE A 39 -53.07 12.00 1.13
N PRO A 40 -53.54 13.02 1.86
CA PRO A 40 -53.14 14.40 1.60
C PRO A 40 -51.65 14.62 1.91
N GLY A 41 -50.92 15.19 0.96
CA GLY A 41 -49.51 15.58 1.16
C GLY A 41 -48.50 14.42 1.22
N ARG A 42 -48.88 13.18 0.86
CA ARG A 42 -47.97 12.02 0.85
C ARG A 42 -46.71 12.26 0.02
N SER A 43 -46.86 12.82 -1.18
CA SER A 43 -45.74 13.16 -2.07
C SER A 43 -44.80 14.19 -1.45
N LEU A 44 -45.34 15.17 -0.71
CA LEU A 44 -44.55 16.17 0.01
C LEU A 44 -43.77 15.54 1.17
N ILE A 45 -44.37 14.62 1.93
CA ILE A 45 -43.69 13.90 3.01
C ILE A 45 -42.56 13.03 2.46
N LEU A 46 -42.79 12.33 1.35
CA LEU A 46 -41.75 11.53 0.68
C LEU A 46 -40.60 12.42 0.17
N PHE A 47 -40.93 13.54 -0.47
CA PHE A 47 -39.95 14.49 -0.96
C PHE A 47 -39.09 15.07 0.17
N LEU A 48 -39.71 15.52 1.27
CA LEU A 48 -38.99 16.04 2.44
C LEU A 48 -38.13 14.97 3.10
N THR A 49 -38.66 13.75 3.24
CA THR A 49 -37.90 12.62 3.79
C THR A 49 -36.65 12.33 2.96
N PHE A 50 -36.80 12.27 1.63
CA PHE A 50 -35.69 12.05 0.71
C PHE A 50 -34.70 13.22 0.75
N ALA A 51 -35.17 14.46 0.69
CA ALA A 51 -34.34 15.65 0.71
C ALA A 51 -33.49 15.76 1.99
N VAL A 52 -34.07 15.44 3.15
CA VAL A 52 -33.37 15.42 4.44
C VAL A 52 -32.32 14.31 4.46
N ILE A 53 -32.66 13.08 4.03
CA ILE A 53 -31.70 11.98 3.95
C ILE A 53 -30.53 12.36 3.04
N PHE A 54 -30.82 12.81 1.81
CA PHE A 54 -29.82 13.20 0.83
C PHE A 54 -28.92 14.33 1.36
N GLY A 55 -29.50 15.39 1.93
CA GLY A 55 -28.76 16.49 2.52
C GLY A 55 -27.83 16.03 3.65
N THR A 56 -28.31 15.15 4.53
CA THR A 56 -27.46 14.60 5.61
C THR A 56 -26.33 13.73 5.07
N LEU A 57 -26.58 12.91 4.05
CA LEU A 57 -25.55 12.07 3.43
C LEU A 57 -24.49 12.89 2.70
N VAL A 58 -24.90 13.92 1.94
CA VAL A 58 -23.97 14.81 1.24
C VAL A 58 -23.12 15.59 2.23
N LEU A 59 -23.74 16.17 3.26
CA LEU A 59 -23.03 16.91 4.30
C LEU A 59 -22.07 16.00 5.07
N GLN A 60 -22.49 14.78 5.42
CA GLN A 60 -21.64 13.79 6.08
C GLN A 60 -20.49 13.34 5.19
N GLY A 61 -20.74 13.07 3.91
CA GLY A 61 -19.72 12.66 2.94
C GLY A 61 -18.67 13.73 2.72
N LEU A 62 -19.07 15.02 2.68
CA LEU A 62 -18.15 16.14 2.55
C LEU A 62 -17.40 16.48 3.85
N THR A 63 -17.98 16.18 5.02
CA THR A 63 -17.33 16.43 6.31
C THR A 63 -16.40 15.29 6.74
N LEU A 64 -16.56 14.09 6.19
CA LEU A 64 -15.73 12.93 6.52
C LEU A 64 -14.23 13.16 6.26
N PRO A 65 -13.77 13.72 5.12
CA PRO A 65 -12.35 14.02 4.92
C PRO A 65 -11.79 15.00 5.94
N ALA A 66 -12.58 16.00 6.35
CA ALA A 66 -12.17 16.98 7.36
C ALA A 66 -12.06 16.35 8.75
N VAL A 67 -13.01 15.47 9.11
CA VAL A 67 -13.00 14.72 10.37
C VAL A 67 -11.83 13.74 10.43
N ILE A 68 -11.52 13.03 9.34
CA ILE A 68 -10.38 12.11 9.24
C ILE A 68 -9.06 12.87 9.49
N ARG A 69 -8.88 14.03 8.83
CA ARG A 69 -7.70 14.88 9.03
C ARG A 69 -7.62 15.44 10.46
N LEU A 70 -8.75 15.87 11.02
CA LEU A 70 -8.80 16.43 12.38
C LEU A 70 -8.49 15.37 13.44
N LEU A 71 -8.94 14.14 13.24
CA LEU A 71 -8.72 13.01 14.16
C LEU A 71 -7.34 12.36 14.00
N ARG A 72 -6.48 12.82 13.07
CA ARG A 72 -5.17 12.23 12.76
C ARG A 72 -5.24 10.69 12.64
N LEU A 73 -6.27 10.20 11.94
CA LEU A 73 -6.40 8.78 11.63
C LEU A 73 -5.41 8.32 10.55
N GLU A 74 -4.68 9.25 9.94
CA GLU A 74 -3.44 9.00 9.21
C GLU A 74 -2.28 8.89 10.20
N ASP A 75 -2.05 7.73 10.85
CA ASP A 75 -0.70 7.45 11.41
C ASP A 75 -0.44 6.01 11.87
N ASP A 76 -1.45 5.15 12.07
CA ASP A 76 -1.17 3.78 12.59
C ASP A 76 -0.38 2.91 11.58
N GLY A 77 -0.46 3.22 10.29
CA GLY A 77 0.31 2.55 9.24
C GLY A 77 1.75 3.04 9.12
N ASP A 78 1.97 4.34 9.32
CA ASP A 78 3.30 4.96 9.23
C ASP A 78 4.13 4.65 10.48
N GLU A 79 3.53 4.70 11.68
CA GLU A 79 4.21 4.33 12.92
C GLU A 79 4.65 2.84 12.90
N ARG A 80 3.79 1.92 12.45
CA ARG A 80 4.14 0.50 12.30
C ARG A 80 5.21 0.29 11.23
N GLY A 81 5.15 1.00 10.11
CA GLY A 81 6.19 0.97 9.08
C GLY A 81 7.54 1.46 9.61
N ARG A 82 7.54 2.52 10.42
CA ARG A 82 8.73 3.07 11.12
C ARG A 82 9.31 2.09 12.12
N GLU A 83 8.47 1.43 12.92
CA GLU A 83 8.92 0.37 13.82
C GLU A 83 9.55 -0.79 13.04
N GLU A 84 8.91 -1.24 11.95
CA GLU A 84 9.45 -2.31 11.10
C GLU A 84 10.79 -1.91 10.47
N ALA A 85 10.90 -0.71 9.90
CA ALA A 85 12.13 -0.23 9.28
C ALA A 85 13.26 -0.13 10.31
N LYS A 86 13.00 0.37 11.52
CA LYS A 86 13.97 0.38 12.63
C LYS A 86 14.44 -1.03 13.00
N ALA A 87 13.52 -2.01 13.04
CA ALA A 87 13.86 -3.39 13.32
C ALA A 87 14.74 -4.00 12.21
N ARG A 88 14.42 -3.72 10.94
CA ARG A 88 15.20 -4.20 9.79
C ARG A 88 16.61 -3.59 9.73
N ILE A 89 16.77 -2.32 10.08
CA ILE A 89 18.09 -1.67 10.19
C ILE A 89 18.92 -2.37 11.27
N ARG A 90 18.39 -2.56 12.48
CA ARG A 90 19.09 -3.26 13.56
C ARG A 90 19.47 -4.69 13.19
N ALA A 91 18.59 -5.40 12.50
CA ALA A 91 18.88 -6.75 12.02
C ALA A 91 20.03 -6.75 11.00
N ALA A 92 20.07 -5.78 10.09
CA ALA A 92 21.17 -5.64 9.14
C ALA A 92 22.50 -5.27 9.83
N GLU A 93 22.46 -4.38 10.82
CA GLU A 93 23.62 -4.02 11.66
C GLU A 93 24.18 -5.23 12.40
N ALA A 94 23.32 -6.02 13.04
CA ALA A 94 23.73 -7.23 13.75
C ALA A 94 24.37 -8.26 12.79
N ALA A 95 23.83 -8.39 11.57
CA ALA A 95 24.40 -9.27 10.57
C ALA A 95 25.77 -8.78 10.06
N LEU A 96 25.94 -7.47 9.86
CA LEU A 96 27.22 -6.87 9.48
C LEU A 96 28.28 -7.05 10.57
N ALA A 97 27.93 -6.78 11.83
CA ALA A 97 28.83 -6.99 12.97
C ALA A 97 29.26 -8.46 13.07
N ARG A 98 28.31 -9.40 12.91
CA ARG A 98 28.64 -10.83 12.93
C ARG A 98 29.51 -11.25 11.74
N LEU A 99 29.32 -10.64 10.57
CA LEU A 99 30.15 -10.88 9.41
C LEU A 99 31.59 -10.41 9.64
N GLU A 100 31.80 -9.28 10.31
CA GLU A 100 33.12 -8.78 10.68
C GLU A 100 33.84 -9.73 11.64
N GLU A 101 33.15 -10.26 12.65
CA GLU A 101 33.70 -11.26 13.57
C GLU A 101 34.11 -12.57 12.87
N LEU A 102 33.38 -12.95 11.82
CA LEU A 102 33.65 -14.16 11.03
C LEU A 102 34.69 -13.92 9.92
N THR A 103 35.04 -12.67 9.65
CA THR A 103 36.05 -12.34 8.64
C THR A 103 37.41 -12.78 9.16
N GLY A 104 38.08 -13.70 8.44
CA GLY A 104 39.34 -14.31 8.86
C GLY A 104 39.21 -15.75 9.37
N GLU A 105 38.00 -16.29 9.48
CA GLU A 105 37.77 -17.72 9.68
C GLU A 105 38.12 -18.51 8.40
N ASP A 106 38.70 -19.71 8.53
CA ASP A 106 39.19 -20.53 7.41
C ASP A 106 38.13 -20.85 6.34
N TRP A 107 36.86 -20.88 6.74
CA TRP A 107 35.73 -21.19 5.85
C TRP A 107 35.12 -19.95 5.20
N VAL A 108 35.50 -18.73 5.63
CA VAL A 108 34.98 -17.47 5.12
C VAL A 108 35.96 -16.88 4.11
N ARG A 109 35.58 -16.94 2.83
CA ARG A 109 36.36 -16.30 1.77
C ARG A 109 36.09 -14.81 1.72
N ASP A 110 37.14 -14.01 1.54
CA ASP A 110 37.07 -12.55 1.48
C ASP A 110 36.11 -12.03 0.40
N ASP A 111 36.10 -12.66 -0.79
CA ASP A 111 35.22 -12.31 -1.90
C ASP A 111 33.73 -12.52 -1.56
N THR A 112 33.45 -13.57 -0.79
CA THR A 112 32.11 -13.91 -0.34
C THR A 112 31.68 -13.00 0.79
N ALA A 113 32.57 -12.68 1.73
CA ALA A 113 32.33 -11.73 2.78
C ALA A 113 32.02 -10.33 2.21
N GLU A 114 32.79 -9.86 1.23
CA GLU A 114 32.56 -8.56 0.59
C GLU A 114 31.21 -8.51 -0.14
N ARG A 115 30.83 -9.58 -0.86
CA ARG A 115 29.52 -9.69 -1.52
C ARG A 115 28.37 -9.62 -0.51
N VAL A 116 28.48 -10.36 0.60
CA VAL A 116 27.45 -10.39 1.66
C VAL A 116 27.36 -9.03 2.36
N ARG A 117 28.51 -8.40 2.65
CA ARG A 117 28.62 -7.05 3.22
C ARG A 117 27.88 -6.04 2.35
N GLY A 118 28.16 -5.99 1.05
CA GLY A 118 27.48 -5.10 0.11
C GLY A 118 25.96 -5.27 0.13
N GLY A 119 25.47 -6.52 0.22
CA GLY A 119 24.04 -6.81 0.30
C GLY A 119 23.36 -6.30 1.57
N TYR A 120 24.00 -6.45 2.74
CA TYR A 120 23.46 -5.92 4.00
C TYR A 120 23.57 -4.41 4.09
N SER A 121 24.69 -3.82 3.67
CA SER A 121 24.87 -2.36 3.65
C SER A 121 23.85 -1.68 2.74
N PHE A 122 23.60 -2.22 1.54
CA PHE A 122 22.58 -1.69 0.65
C PHE A 122 21.17 -1.72 1.29
N ARG A 123 20.82 -2.83 1.95
CA ARG A 123 19.54 -2.93 2.68
C ARG A 123 19.45 -1.91 3.81
N GLN A 124 20.49 -1.77 4.62
CA GLN A 124 20.54 -0.80 5.71
C GLN A 124 20.36 0.63 5.19
N SER A 125 21.11 1.02 4.15
CA SER A 125 21.01 2.36 3.54
C SER A 125 19.61 2.63 2.98
N ARG A 126 18.95 1.63 2.38
CA ARG A 126 17.58 1.76 1.86
C ARG A 126 16.56 2.04 2.98
N PHE A 127 16.60 1.28 4.08
CA PHE A 127 15.67 1.48 5.19
C PHE A 127 15.99 2.75 5.98
N ALA A 128 17.27 3.10 6.14
CA ALA A 128 17.69 4.34 6.78
C ALA A 128 17.20 5.56 5.98
N ALA A 129 17.37 5.55 4.66
CA ALA A 129 16.84 6.60 3.78
C ALA A 129 15.32 6.75 3.85
N TRP A 130 14.59 5.65 4.07
CA TRP A 130 13.15 5.68 4.25
C TRP A 130 12.73 6.31 5.59
N LEU A 131 13.52 6.13 6.66
CA LEU A 131 13.27 6.75 7.97
C LEU A 131 13.70 8.22 8.05
N ASP A 132 14.78 8.61 7.36
CA ASP A 132 15.34 9.96 7.39
C ASP A 132 14.54 10.94 6.50
N GLY A 133 13.78 10.41 5.54
CA GLY A 133 12.91 11.17 4.66
C GLY A 133 11.53 11.38 5.28
N GLY A 134 11.31 12.54 5.89
CA GLY A 134 9.97 13.13 5.92
C GLY A 134 9.45 13.25 4.48
N ASP A 135 8.18 12.94 4.27
CA ASP A 135 7.45 12.90 2.99
C ASP A 135 7.68 14.12 2.07
N ASP A 136 8.82 14.14 1.33
CA ASP A 136 9.21 15.22 0.40
C ASP A 136 9.22 14.76 -1.08
N GLY A 137 8.98 13.47 -1.35
CA GLY A 137 9.07 12.88 -2.70
C GLY A 137 10.46 12.36 -3.09
N SER A 138 11.50 12.58 -2.28
CA SER A 138 12.85 12.04 -2.50
C SER A 138 12.92 10.50 -2.56
N ILE A 139 12.08 9.79 -1.78
CA ILE A 139 12.00 8.32 -1.83
C ILE A 139 11.42 7.86 -3.17
N GLU A 140 10.40 8.54 -3.66
CA GLU A 140 9.77 8.22 -4.94
C GLU A 140 10.72 8.50 -6.12
N ALA A 141 11.47 9.60 -6.06
CA ALA A 141 12.51 9.93 -7.04
C ALA A 141 13.64 8.90 -7.08
N ARG A 142 14.19 8.50 -5.92
CA ARG A 142 15.22 7.45 -5.83
C ARG A 142 14.71 6.09 -6.33
N SER A 143 13.44 5.78 -6.08
CA SER A 143 12.82 4.55 -6.59
C SER A 143 12.74 4.57 -8.12
N LYS A 144 12.33 5.68 -8.72
CA LYS A 144 12.27 5.85 -10.19
C LYS A 144 13.63 5.71 -10.85
N ASP A 145 14.67 6.31 -10.28
CA ASP A 145 16.03 6.21 -10.82
C ASP A 145 16.57 4.77 -10.77
N PHE A 146 16.32 4.06 -9.67
CA PHE A 146 16.67 2.66 -9.54
C PHE A 146 15.92 1.77 -10.54
N GLN A 147 14.61 1.95 -10.69
CA GLN A 147 13.79 1.22 -11.67
C GLN A 147 14.30 1.46 -13.09
N ARG A 148 14.64 2.71 -13.42
CA ARG A 148 15.19 3.05 -14.74
C ARG A 148 16.51 2.35 -14.99
N LEU A 149 17.47 2.44 -14.06
CA LEU A 149 18.77 1.78 -14.19
C LEU A 149 18.60 0.27 -14.39
N ARG A 150 17.74 -0.37 -13.61
CA ARG A 150 17.58 -1.83 -13.66
C ARG A 150 16.93 -2.30 -14.96
N ARG A 151 15.97 -1.56 -15.51
CA ARG A 151 15.38 -1.86 -16.83
C ARG A 151 16.41 -1.81 -17.96
N GLU A 152 17.30 -0.83 -17.95
CA GLU A 152 18.39 -0.74 -18.93
C GLU A 152 19.32 -1.96 -18.85
N LEU A 153 19.68 -2.39 -17.62
CA LEU A 153 20.52 -3.57 -17.42
C LEU A 153 19.82 -4.86 -17.87
N LEU A 154 18.54 -5.06 -17.52
CA LEU A 154 17.76 -6.22 -17.95
C LEU A 154 17.62 -6.28 -19.47
N ALA A 155 17.47 -5.14 -20.15
CA ALA A 155 17.45 -5.08 -21.61
C ALA A 155 18.78 -5.55 -22.22
N ALA A 156 19.92 -5.14 -21.64
CA ALA A 156 21.23 -5.59 -22.07
C ALA A 156 21.43 -7.11 -21.84
N GLU A 157 21.02 -7.62 -20.68
CA GLU A 157 21.07 -9.06 -20.36
C GLU A 157 20.23 -9.89 -21.36
N ARG A 158 19.01 -9.45 -21.67
CA ARG A 158 18.14 -10.10 -22.68
C ARG A 158 18.76 -10.07 -24.07
N SER A 159 19.42 -8.98 -24.45
CA SER A 159 20.11 -8.90 -25.75
C SER A 159 21.22 -9.94 -25.84
N ALA A 160 22.05 -10.06 -24.79
CA ALA A 160 23.13 -11.04 -24.75
C ALA A 160 22.62 -12.49 -24.84
N VAL A 161 21.54 -12.84 -24.14
CA VAL A 161 20.91 -14.17 -24.21
C VAL A 161 20.38 -14.46 -25.62
N ASN A 162 19.76 -13.47 -26.26
CA ASN A 162 19.27 -13.61 -27.64
C ASN A 162 20.42 -13.77 -28.65
N ASP A 163 21.53 -13.06 -28.46
CA ASP A 163 22.70 -13.18 -29.32
C ASP A 163 23.33 -14.58 -29.20
N LEU A 164 23.50 -15.12 -27.99
CA LEU A 164 23.98 -16.48 -27.75
C LEU A 164 23.06 -17.54 -28.40
N ARG A 165 21.74 -17.31 -28.37
CA ARG A 165 20.78 -18.20 -29.05
C ARG A 165 20.93 -18.11 -30.56
N ARG A 166 21.17 -16.90 -31.11
CA ARG A 166 21.33 -16.67 -32.55
C ARG A 166 22.64 -17.26 -33.09
N THR A 167 23.73 -17.20 -32.33
CA THR A 167 25.03 -17.79 -32.70
C THR A 167 25.08 -19.32 -32.52
N GLY A 168 24.08 -19.89 -31.83
CA GLY A 168 23.99 -21.33 -31.58
C GLY A 168 24.84 -21.80 -30.40
N GLU A 169 25.39 -20.88 -29.60
CA GLU A 169 26.16 -21.21 -28.39
C GLU A 169 25.26 -21.79 -27.29
N ILE A 170 23.98 -21.41 -27.26
CA ILE A 170 22.98 -21.98 -26.34
C ILE A 170 21.76 -22.51 -27.09
N SER A 171 21.14 -23.55 -26.53
CA SER A 171 19.90 -24.08 -27.08
C SER A 171 18.71 -23.15 -26.78
N ALA A 172 17.65 -23.25 -27.59
CA ALA A 172 16.42 -22.51 -27.36
C ALA A 172 15.76 -22.85 -26.00
N GLU A 173 15.98 -24.04 -25.46
CA GLU A 173 15.49 -24.41 -24.13
C GLU A 173 16.25 -23.68 -23.02
N VAL A 174 17.58 -23.60 -23.12
CA VAL A 174 18.43 -22.87 -22.17
C VAL A 174 18.08 -21.39 -22.21
N ALA A 175 17.98 -20.80 -23.40
CA ALA A 175 17.57 -19.40 -23.55
C ALA A 175 16.23 -19.11 -22.87
N ARG A 176 15.19 -19.95 -23.09
CA ARG A 176 13.88 -19.80 -22.43
C ARG A 176 13.93 -19.94 -20.91
N ARG A 177 14.88 -20.70 -20.37
CA ARG A 177 15.05 -20.81 -18.91
C ARG A 177 15.63 -19.50 -18.35
N VAL A 178 16.71 -19.01 -18.96
CA VAL A 178 17.34 -17.75 -18.54
C VAL A 178 16.41 -16.56 -18.73
N GLU A 179 15.69 -16.46 -19.86
CA GLU A 179 14.70 -15.41 -20.09
C GLU A 179 13.59 -15.39 -19.02
N ARG A 180 13.12 -16.56 -18.57
CA ARG A 180 12.14 -16.65 -17.47
C ARG A 180 12.68 -16.14 -16.14
N ASP A 181 13.94 -16.41 -15.84
CA ASP A 181 14.56 -15.90 -14.61
C ASP A 181 14.67 -14.37 -14.66
N LEU A 182 15.02 -13.81 -15.83
CA LEU A 182 15.05 -12.36 -16.06
C LEU A 182 13.65 -11.72 -15.97
N ASP A 183 12.61 -12.38 -16.47
CA ASP A 183 11.22 -11.91 -16.35
C ASP A 183 10.74 -11.90 -14.88
N LEU A 184 11.13 -12.90 -14.08
CA LEU A 184 10.82 -12.94 -12.64
C LEU A 184 11.53 -11.81 -11.87
N GLU A 185 12.75 -11.47 -12.28
CA GLU A 185 13.47 -10.34 -11.71
C GLU A 185 12.84 -9.00 -12.07
N ASP A 186 12.34 -8.84 -13.31
CA ASP A 186 11.62 -7.64 -13.74
C ASP A 186 10.30 -7.45 -12.98
N ALA A 187 9.55 -8.53 -12.78
CA ALA A 187 8.30 -8.50 -12.02
C ALA A 187 8.48 -8.09 -10.54
N ARG A 188 9.65 -8.32 -9.94
CA ARG A 188 9.97 -7.87 -8.58
C ARG A 188 10.27 -6.37 -8.49
N ILE A 189 10.45 -5.67 -9.61
CA ILE A 189 10.75 -4.23 -9.66
C ILE A 189 9.47 -3.39 -9.76
N GLU A 190 8.39 -3.99 -10.27
CA GLU A 190 7.06 -3.34 -10.40
C GLU A 190 6.26 -3.29 -9.09
N ILE A 191 6.68 -4.00 -8.05
CA ILE A 191 6.06 -4.06 -6.72
C ILE A 191 6.85 -3.20 -5.73
#